data_AF-A0A318XP92-F1
#
_entry.id   AF-A0A318XP92-F1
#
_cell.length_a   1.000
_cell.length_b   1.000
_cell.length_c   1.000
_cell.angle_alpha   90.00
_cell.angle_beta   90.00
_cell.angle_gamma   90.00
#
_symmetry.space_group_name_H-M   'P 1'
#
loop_
_entity.id
_entity.type
_entity.pdbx_description
1 polymer ?
#
loop_
_entity_poly.entity_id
_entity_poly.type
_entity_poly.pdbx_seq_one_letter_code
_entity_poly.pdbx_strand_id
1 'polypeptide(L)' 'MDKITDAKTEFRRRQWTQIIQDCQNSGMTVVGWCSQNNVNTKSYYYWLRKIRSLA' A
#
# COMPACT_ATOMS: atom_id res chain seq x y z
N MET A 1 -20.15 -13.43 -6.48
CA MET A 1 -18.84 -12.84 -6.14
C MET A 1 -17.77 -13.86 -6.52
N ASP A 2 -17.03 -13.63 -7.60
CA ASP A 2 -16.03 -14.58 -8.09
C ASP A 2 -14.86 -14.75 -7.11
N LYS A 3 -14.58 -16.00 -6.74
CA LYS A 3 -13.50 -16.39 -5.79
C LYS A 3 -12.11 -15.88 -6.22
N ILE A 4 -11.90 -15.67 -7.51
CA ILE A 4 -10.64 -15.16 -8.08
C ILE A 4 -10.43 -13.68 -7.76
N THR A 5 -11.50 -12.89 -7.68
CA THR A 5 -11.44 -11.44 -7.43
C THR A 5 -11.05 -11.14 -5.98
N ASP A 6 -11.48 -11.99 -5.05
CA ASP A 6 -11.20 -11.85 -3.62
C ASP A 6 -9.71 -12.13 -3.32
N ALA A 7 -9.17 -13.23 -3.85
CA ALA A 7 -7.76 -13.59 -3.72
C ALA A 7 -6.81 -12.52 -4.30
N LYS A 8 -7.15 -11.93 -5.45
CA LYS A 8 -6.39 -10.81 -6.04
C LYS A 8 -6.42 -9.56 -5.16
N THR A 9 -7.55 -9.29 -4.52
CA THR A 9 -7.71 -8.13 -3.64
C THR A 9 -6.91 -8.30 -2.35
N GLU A 10 -6.91 -9.51 -1.79
CA GLU A 10 -6.11 -9.84 -0.62
C GLU A 10 -4.60 -9.78 -0.92
N PHE A 11 -4.16 -10.34 -2.06
CA PHE A 11 -2.77 -10.27 -2.48
C PHE A 11 -2.27 -8.83 -2.57
N ARG A 12 -3.03 -7.96 -3.26
CA ARG A 12 -2.69 -6.53 -3.34
C ARG A 12 -2.66 -5.88 -1.97
N ARG A 13 -3.59 -6.23 -1.08
CA ARG A 13 -3.62 -5.69 0.29
C ARG A 13 -2.34 -6.04 1.05
N ARG A 14 -1.90 -7.30 0.99
CA ARG A 14 -0.65 -7.75 1.63
C ARG A 14 0.55 -7.01 1.08
N GLN A 15 0.66 -6.89 -0.25
CA GLN A 15 1.72 -6.14 -0.91
C GLN A 15 1.77 -4.66 -0.46
N TRP A 16 0.61 -3.98 -0.42
CA TRP A 16 0.56 -2.59 0.01
C TRP A 16 0.81 -2.41 1.50
N THR A 17 0.51 -3.42 2.32
CA THR A 17 0.86 -3.40 3.75
C THR A 17 2.38 -3.40 3.94
N GLN A 18 3.10 -4.24 3.18
CA GLN A 18 4.57 -4.26 3.19
C GLN A 18 5.16 -2.93 2.72
N ILE A 19 4.69 -2.40 1.59
CA ILE A 19 5.11 -1.08 1.07
C ILE A 19 4.95 0.02 2.12
N ILE A 20 3.83 0.04 2.84
CA ILE A 20 3.58 1.05 3.88
C ILE A 20 4.51 0.87 5.07
N GLN A 21 4.75 -0.38 5.50
CA GLN A 21 5.69 -0.69 6.57
C GLN A 21 7.12 -0.28 6.20
N ASP A 22 7.57 -0.59 4.98
CA ASP A 22 8.89 -0.20 4.48
C ASP A 22 9.04 1.33 4.43
N CYS A 23 8.00 2.03 3.96
CA CYS A 23 7.97 3.49 3.97
C CYS A 23 8.04 4.05 5.41
N GLN A 24 7.32 3.46 6.38
CA GLN A 24 7.35 3.90 7.78
C GLN A 24 8.70 3.62 8.44
N ASN A 25 9.29 2.46 8.17
CA ASN A 25 10.60 2.07 8.68
C ASN A 25 11.74 2.87 8.07
N SER A 26 11.56 3.41 6.86
CA SER A 26 12.58 4.23 6.18
C SER A 26 12.87 5.56 6.88
N GLY A 27 11.95 6.07 7.72
CA GLY A 27 12.05 7.40 8.32
C GLY A 27 11.97 8.56 7.32
N MET A 28 11.72 8.27 6.03
CA MET A 28 11.58 9.27 4.98
C MET A 28 10.17 9.84 4.94
N THR A 29 10.00 10.99 4.27
CA THR A 29 8.66 11.44 3.91
C THR A 29 8.05 10.48 2.88
N VAL A 30 6.73 10.28 2.96
CA VAL A 30 5.99 9.40 2.03
C VAL A 30 6.29 9.76 0.56
N VAL A 31 6.34 11.06 0.24
CA VAL A 31 6.61 11.54 -1.12
C VAL A 31 8.03 11.17 -1.56
N GLY A 32 9.03 11.38 -0.71
CA GLY A 32 10.42 11.03 -1.01
C GLY A 32 10.61 9.53 -1.20
N TRP A 33 10.04 8.73 -0.30
CA TRP A 33 10.08 7.27 -0.41
C TRP A 33 9.37 6.78 -1.67
N CYS A 34 8.18 7.32 -1.98
CA CYS A 34 7.42 6.98 -3.18
C CYS A 34 8.21 7.30 -4.46
N SER A 35 8.87 8.46 -4.51
CA SER A 35 9.70 8.85 -5.66
C SER A 35 10.89 7.91 -5.85
N GLN A 36 11.55 7.47 -4.78
CA GLN A 36 12.71 6.57 -4.87
C GLN A 36 12.33 5.13 -5.23
N ASN A 37 11.19 4.65 -4.73
CA ASN A 37 10.75 3.27 -4.92
C ASN A 37 9.82 3.10 -6.14
N ASN A 38 9.71 4.12 -6.99
CA ASN A 38 8.81 4.16 -8.14
C ASN A 38 7.34 3.82 -7.77
N VAL A 39 6.92 4.23 -6.57
CA VAL A 39 5.56 4.05 -6.07
C VAL A 39 4.76 5.31 -6.36
N ASN A 40 3.57 5.14 -6.93
CA ASN A 40 2.69 6.28 -7.15
C ASN A 40 2.13 6.79 -5.81
N THR A 41 2.39 8.05 -5.48
CA THR A 41 1.94 8.69 -4.24
C THR A 41 0.42 8.67 -4.06
N LYS A 42 -0.37 8.83 -5.14
CA LYS A 42 -1.84 8.77 -5.05
C LYS A 42 -2.31 7.36 -4.70
N SER A 43 -1.71 6.34 -5.33
CA SER A 43 -1.97 4.94 -5.01
C SER A 43 -1.60 4.63 -3.56
N TYR A 44 -0.46 5.14 -3.08
CA TYR A 44 -0.04 4.99 -1.70
C TYR A 44 -1.10 5.50 -0.73
N TYR A 45 -1.56 6.75 -0.88
CA TYR A 45 -2.58 7.29 0.03
C TYR A 45 -3.94 6.59 -0.09
N TYR A 46 -4.31 6.14 -1.30
CA TYR A 46 -5.50 5.31 -1.49
C TYR A 46 -5.44 4.01 -0.68
N TRP A 47 -4.32 3.28 -0.78
CA TRP A 47 -4.14 2.02 -0.07
C TRP A 47 -3.94 2.21 1.43
N LEU A 48 -3.24 3.26 1.84
CA LEU A 48 -3.10 3.63 3.25
C LEU A 48 -4.47 3.86 3.89
N ARG A 49 -5.34 4.64 3.25
CA ARG A 49 -6.71 4.87 3.74
C ARG A 49 -7.51 3.57 3.79
N LYS A 50 -7.39 2.72 2.76
CA LYS A 50 -8.10 1.44 2.67
C LYS A 50 -7.68 0.46 3.78
N ILE A 51 -6.38 0.40 4.07
CA ILE A 51 -5.83 -0.46 5.13
C ILE A 51 -6.23 0.07 6.51
N ARG A 52 -6.16 1.39 6.73
CA ARG A 52 -6.61 2.02 8.00
C ARG A 52 -8.10 1.88 8.27
N SER A 53 -8.95 1.82 7.23
CA SER A 53 -10.39 1.63 7.38
C SER A 53 -10.80 0.19 7.72
N LEU A 54 -9.88 -0.76 7.62
CA LEU A 54 -10.13 -2.19 7.88
C LEU A 54 -9.54 -2.64 9.22
N ALA A 55 -8.71 -1.80 9.86
CA ALA A 55 -8.18 -1.98 11.20
C ALA A 55 -9.13 -1.37 12.23
#